data_AF-A0AA41SVS6-F1
#
_entry.id   AF-A0AA41SVS6-F1
#
_cell.length_a   1.000
_cell.length_b   1.000
_cell.length_c   1.000
_cell.angle_alpha   90.00
_cell.angle_beta   90.00
_cell.angle_gamma   90.00
#
_symmetry.space_group_name_H-M   'P 1'
#
loop_
_entity.id
_entity.type
_entity.pdbx_description
1 polymer ?
#
loop_
_entity_poly.entity_id
_entity_poly.type
_entity_poly.pdbx_seq_one_letter_code
_entity_poly.pdbx_strand_id
1 'polypeptide(L)'
;MAPGGRPRVDCSWFRPSLFASFVIILLVMTSSAFFAYPCRWLVGRGEWAFVLVTGPLFLLSLWSLVSLNTSDPGILHRGSVEQNPEAGHTAWMHNHAFQMPWCHQCNFHRPPRTLHCVTCNICVEEFDHHSRWVNNCIGHRNFRLFLLLLVSLCLYLVALVVTSVIFVVHTTDMALSLDKIIAIIVAVLATGTLLPVIFELLVQAVAVSTARRLYEVQVSRAESLCRDTPLG
;
A
#
# COMPACT_ATOMS: atom_id res chain seq x y z
N MET A 1 20.39 9.38 -41.71
CA MET A 1 19.37 9.14 -40.68
C MET A 1 19.90 8.08 -39.74
N ALA A 2 20.26 8.45 -38.51
CA ALA A 2 20.83 7.53 -37.53
C ALA A 2 19.77 6.50 -37.09
N PRO A 3 20.15 5.25 -36.80
CA PRO A 3 19.23 4.27 -36.25
C PRO A 3 18.76 4.78 -34.89
N GLY A 4 17.43 4.94 -34.75
CA GLY A 4 16.79 5.49 -33.56
C GLY A 4 17.28 4.74 -32.32
N GLY A 5 18.10 5.43 -31.51
CA GLY A 5 18.58 4.90 -30.25
C GLY A 5 17.39 4.47 -29.40
N ARG A 6 17.50 3.30 -28.77
CA ARG A 6 16.50 2.83 -27.80
C ARG A 6 16.23 3.99 -26.83
N PRO A 7 14.98 4.47 -26.69
CA PRO A 7 14.70 5.51 -25.72
C PRO A 7 15.14 4.98 -24.36
N ARG A 8 16.03 5.72 -23.69
CA ARG A 8 16.46 5.38 -22.34
C ARG A 8 15.20 5.26 -21.50
N VAL A 9 15.03 4.10 -20.87
CA VAL A 9 14.10 3.97 -19.76
C VAL A 9 14.70 4.86 -18.69
N ASP A 10 14.25 6.11 -18.60
CA ASP A 10 14.43 6.84 -17.36
C ASP A 10 13.67 6.01 -16.33
N CYS A 11 14.42 5.30 -15.47
CA CYS A 11 13.88 4.69 -14.26
C CYS A 11 13.39 5.83 -13.36
N SER A 12 12.25 6.43 -13.75
CA SER A 12 11.49 7.41 -12.98
C SER A 12 11.05 6.84 -11.62
N TRP A 13 11.10 5.52 -11.49
CA TRP A 13 10.76 4.73 -10.32
C TRP A 13 11.61 5.04 -9.09
N PHE A 14 12.74 5.73 -9.25
CA PHE A 14 13.56 6.20 -8.13
C PHE A 14 13.70 7.73 -8.09
N ARG A 15 12.62 8.47 -8.36
CA ARG A 15 12.60 9.90 -8.00
C ARG A 15 12.39 10.02 -6.49
N PRO A 16 13.34 10.54 -5.70
CA PRO A 16 13.12 10.73 -4.28
C PRO A 16 11.93 11.66 -4.06
N SER A 17 10.90 11.16 -3.39
CA SER A 17 9.78 11.99 -2.93
C SER A 17 10.10 12.53 -1.56
N LEU A 18 10.11 13.87 -1.45
CA LEU A 18 10.22 14.55 -0.16
C LEU A 18 9.12 14.11 0.80
N PHE A 19 7.92 13.83 0.27
CA PHE A 19 6.78 13.41 1.06
C PHE A 19 6.93 11.98 1.61
N ALA A 20 7.36 11.02 0.79
CA ALA A 20 7.61 9.65 1.27
C ALA A 20 8.78 9.60 2.26
N SER A 21 9.82 10.40 2.02
CA SER A 21 10.95 10.56 2.95
C SER A 21 10.48 11.14 4.30
N PHE A 22 9.62 12.16 4.26
CA PHE A 22 9.02 12.74 5.46
C PHE A 22 8.23 11.71 6.27
N VAL A 23 7.46 10.83 5.64
CA VAL A 23 6.70 9.76 6.32
C VAL A 23 7.63 8.79 7.05
N ILE A 24 8.70 8.33 6.40
CA ILE A 24 9.69 7.43 7.02
C ILE A 24 10.36 8.12 8.21
N ILE A 25 10.78 9.37 8.05
CA ILE A 25 11.41 10.15 9.12
C ILE A 25 10.45 10.34 10.28
N LEU A 26 9.19 10.72 10.02
CA LEU A 26 8.18 10.90 11.06
C LEU A 26 7.94 9.61 11.84
N LEU A 27 7.84 8.47 11.15
CA LEU A 27 7.70 7.15 11.79
C LEU A 27 8.90 6.87 12.69
N VAL A 28 10.12 6.94 12.15
CA VAL A 28 11.35 6.62 12.91
C VAL A 28 11.55 7.56 14.09
N MET A 29 11.32 8.86 13.93
CA MET A 29 11.47 9.85 15.00
C MET A 29 10.44 9.65 16.12
N THR A 30 9.17 9.43 15.75
CA THR A 30 8.09 9.17 16.72
C THR A 30 8.33 7.86 17.48
N SER A 31 8.73 6.80 16.76
CA SER A 31 9.10 5.51 17.36
C SER A 31 10.30 5.64 18.29
N SER A 32 11.34 6.37 17.88
CA SER A 32 12.54 6.58 18.71
C SER A 32 12.19 7.33 20.00
N ALA A 33 11.37 8.37 19.91
CA ALA A 33 10.87 9.09 21.10
C ALA A 33 10.03 8.17 22.00
N PHE A 34 9.16 7.33 21.43
CA PHE A 34 8.40 6.37 22.21
C PHE A 34 9.30 5.38 22.98
N PHE A 35 10.26 4.76 22.30
CA PHE A 35 11.16 3.79 22.93
C PHE A 35 12.07 4.44 23.97
N ALA A 36 12.54 5.66 23.70
CA ALA A 36 13.46 6.39 24.57
C ALA A 36 12.80 7.02 25.81
N TYR A 37 11.46 7.15 25.88
CA TYR A 37 10.79 7.82 27.00
C TYR A 37 9.69 6.97 27.66
N PRO A 38 8.44 6.89 27.16
CA PRO A 38 7.40 6.12 27.84
C PRO A 38 7.73 4.64 27.94
N CYS A 39 8.32 4.03 26.89
CA CYS A 39 8.63 2.60 26.90
C CYS A 39 9.77 2.26 27.87
N ARG A 40 10.86 3.06 27.90
CA ARG A 40 11.97 2.83 28.86
C ARG A 40 11.48 2.85 30.31
N TRP A 41 10.51 3.71 30.61
CA TRP A 41 9.98 3.84 31.97
C TRP A 41 9.16 2.62 32.35
N LEU A 42 8.28 2.14 31.45
CA LEU A 42 7.48 0.93 31.66
C LEU A 42 8.36 -0.31 31.82
N VAL A 43 9.38 -0.45 30.98
CA VAL A 43 10.38 -1.53 31.09
C VAL A 43 11.12 -1.47 32.42
N GLY A 44 11.48 -0.27 32.89
CA GLY A 44 12.10 -0.06 34.21
C GLY A 44 11.24 -0.54 35.39
N ARG A 45 9.92 -0.69 35.21
CA ARG A 45 8.99 -1.27 36.21
C ARG A 45 8.73 -2.77 36.00
N GLY A 46 9.36 -3.39 35.01
CA GLY A 46 9.18 -4.81 34.67
C GLY A 46 8.07 -5.07 33.65
N GLU A 47 7.47 -4.06 33.05
CA GLU A 47 6.39 -4.22 32.06
C GLU A 47 6.96 -4.45 30.65
N TRP A 48 7.75 -5.52 30.49
CA TRP A 48 8.42 -5.86 29.23
C TRP A 48 7.47 -6.23 28.08
N ALA A 49 6.22 -6.58 28.38
CA ALA A 49 5.23 -6.94 27.36
C ALA A 49 5.05 -5.86 26.29
N PHE A 50 5.07 -4.57 26.69
CA PHE A 50 4.88 -3.47 25.75
C PHE A 50 6.01 -3.37 24.72
N VAL A 51 7.27 -3.52 25.13
CA VAL A 51 8.41 -3.48 24.18
C VAL A 51 8.44 -4.73 23.29
N LEU A 52 8.08 -5.89 23.84
CA LEU A 52 8.02 -7.15 23.08
C LEU A 52 6.91 -7.16 22.03
N VAL A 53 5.85 -6.38 22.20
CA VAL A 53 4.79 -6.20 21.20
C VAL A 53 5.13 -5.08 20.22
N THR A 54 5.49 -3.90 20.73
CA THR A 54 5.70 -2.70 19.90
C THR A 54 6.98 -2.76 19.06
N GLY A 55 8.04 -3.41 19.54
CA GLY A 55 9.30 -3.57 18.81
C GLY A 55 9.14 -4.35 17.49
N PRO A 56 8.60 -5.59 17.52
CA PRO A 56 8.35 -6.35 16.29
C PRO A 56 7.36 -5.67 15.33
N LEU A 57 6.30 -5.04 15.85
CA LEU A 57 5.35 -4.30 15.01
C LEU A 57 5.99 -3.10 14.32
N PHE A 58 6.89 -2.39 15.01
CA PHE A 58 7.69 -1.31 14.42
C PHE A 58 8.58 -1.84 13.29
N LEU A 59 9.35 -2.91 13.57
CA LEU A 59 10.26 -3.50 12.58
C LEU A 59 9.51 -4.02 11.35
N LEU A 60 8.37 -4.69 11.55
CA LEU A 60 7.51 -5.17 10.47
C LEU A 60 6.95 -4.00 9.63
N SER A 61 6.49 -2.94 10.29
CA SER A 61 5.94 -1.77 9.58
C SER A 61 7.01 -1.01 8.81
N LEU A 62 8.19 -0.82 9.40
CA LEU A 62 9.33 -0.18 8.73
C LEU A 62 9.81 -1.01 7.55
N TRP A 63 9.97 -2.32 7.73
CA TRP A 63 10.37 -3.24 6.65
C TRP A 63 9.34 -3.24 5.52
N SER A 64 8.06 -3.30 5.83
CA SER A 64 6.99 -3.29 4.83
C SER A 64 6.96 -1.96 4.08
N LEU A 65 7.16 -0.83 4.77
CA LEU A 65 7.21 0.49 4.18
C LEU A 65 8.37 0.63 3.19
N VAL A 66 9.58 0.26 3.61
CA VAL A 66 10.78 0.30 2.76
C VAL A 66 10.63 -0.65 1.58
N SER A 67 10.20 -1.88 1.83
CA SER A 67 10.02 -2.88 0.77
C SER A 67 8.96 -2.45 -0.24
N LEU A 68 7.88 -1.79 0.19
CA LEU A 68 6.84 -1.32 -0.72
C LEU A 68 7.33 -0.17 -1.60
N ASN A 69 8.11 0.76 -1.06
CA ASN A 69 8.76 1.83 -1.84
C ASN A 69 9.61 1.25 -2.98
N THR A 70 10.23 0.09 -2.75
CA THR A 70 11.10 -0.59 -3.74
C THR A 70 10.50 -1.86 -4.32
N SER A 71 9.18 -1.99 -4.36
CA SER A 71 8.52 -3.18 -4.93
C SER A 71 8.04 -2.95 -6.37
N ASP A 72 8.23 -3.94 -7.25
CA ASP A 72 7.65 -3.90 -8.59
C ASP A 72 6.11 -3.99 -8.49
N PRO A 73 5.36 -2.97 -8.94
CA PRO A 73 3.90 -2.98 -8.90
C PRO A 73 3.24 -3.93 -9.92
N GLY A 74 4.00 -4.47 -10.88
CA GLY A 74 3.46 -5.12 -12.07
C GLY A 74 3.68 -4.27 -13.31
N ILE A 75 4.89 -3.75 -13.50
CA ILE A 75 5.21 -2.91 -14.66
C ILE A 75 5.10 -3.73 -15.93
N LEU A 76 4.23 -3.30 -16.84
CA LEU A 76 4.18 -3.83 -18.20
C LEU A 76 5.05 -2.94 -19.09
N HIS A 77 6.10 -3.54 -19.62
CA HIS A 77 6.97 -2.87 -20.58
C HIS A 77 6.26 -2.67 -21.92
N ARG A 78 6.69 -1.64 -22.66
CA ARG A 78 6.28 -1.37 -24.04
C ARG A 78 6.38 -2.66 -24.85
N GLY A 79 5.27 -3.06 -25.46
CA GLY A 79 5.21 -4.19 -26.40
C GLY A 79 6.17 -3.99 -27.57
N SER A 80 6.45 -5.05 -28.33
CA SER A 80 7.26 -4.94 -29.55
C SER A 80 6.73 -3.79 -30.42
N VAL A 81 7.65 -3.08 -31.08
CA VAL A 81 7.38 -1.91 -31.94
C VAL A 81 6.37 -2.23 -33.07
N GLU A 82 6.07 -3.50 -33.28
CA GLU A 82 5.19 -4.05 -34.32
C GLU A 82 3.70 -4.12 -33.93
N GLN A 83 3.24 -3.49 -32.84
CA GLN A 83 1.80 -3.42 -32.57
C GLN A 83 1.15 -2.26 -33.32
N ASN A 84 0.28 -2.57 -34.28
CA ASN A 84 -0.52 -1.59 -35.01
C ASN A 84 -1.60 -1.01 -34.07
N PRO A 85 -1.63 0.31 -33.80
CA PRO A 85 -2.64 0.95 -32.95
C PRO A 85 -4.08 0.74 -33.44
N GLU A 86 -4.26 0.52 -34.75
CA GLU A 86 -5.56 0.31 -35.38
C GLU A 86 -5.99 -1.16 -35.40
N ALA A 87 -5.09 -2.09 -35.09
CA ALA A 87 -5.45 -3.49 -34.93
C ALA A 87 -6.22 -3.66 -33.61
N GLY A 88 -7.52 -3.90 -33.70
CA GLY A 88 -8.34 -4.25 -32.54
C GLY A 88 -7.84 -5.54 -31.90
N HIS A 89 -7.07 -5.44 -30.82
CA HIS A 89 -6.63 -6.61 -30.06
C HIS A 89 -7.72 -6.98 -29.06
N THR A 90 -8.24 -8.19 -29.20
CA THR A 90 -9.23 -8.76 -28.28
C THR A 90 -8.59 -9.86 -27.45
N ALA A 91 -8.69 -9.73 -26.13
CA ALA A 91 -8.32 -10.80 -25.20
C ALA A 91 -9.58 -11.57 -24.82
N TRP A 92 -9.52 -12.90 -24.90
CA TRP A 92 -10.61 -13.77 -24.45
C TRP A 92 -10.33 -14.21 -23.01
N MET A 93 -11.23 -13.87 -22.09
CA MET A 93 -11.20 -14.35 -20.69
C MET A 93 -12.59 -14.84 -20.31
N HIS A 94 -12.69 -16.07 -19.79
CA HIS A 94 -13.96 -16.68 -19.34
C HIS A 94 -15.10 -16.55 -20.37
N ASN A 95 -14.84 -16.86 -21.64
CA ASN A 95 -15.78 -16.72 -22.77
C ASN A 95 -16.28 -15.28 -23.06
N HIS A 96 -15.65 -14.27 -22.49
CA HIS A 96 -15.89 -12.86 -22.81
C HIS A 96 -14.72 -12.25 -23.58
N ALA A 97 -15.02 -11.56 -24.66
CA ALA A 97 -14.05 -10.79 -25.43
C ALA A 97 -13.89 -9.39 -24.82
N PHE A 98 -12.66 -9.04 -24.42
CA PHE A 98 -12.29 -7.72 -23.93
C PHE A 98 -11.47 -6.99 -24.98
N GLN A 99 -11.92 -5.79 -25.36
CA GLN A 99 -11.14 -4.89 -26.20
C GLN A 99 -9.94 -4.38 -25.40
N MET A 100 -8.74 -4.53 -25.94
CA MET A 100 -7.50 -4.08 -25.32
C MET A 100 -7.18 -2.65 -25.78
N PRO A 101 -7.44 -1.63 -24.95
CA PRO A 101 -7.28 -0.24 -25.36
C PRO A 101 -5.79 0.09 -25.54
N TRP A 102 -5.48 0.82 -26.61
CA TRP A 102 -4.14 1.32 -26.87
C TRP A 102 -3.68 2.30 -25.77
N CYS A 103 -2.39 2.26 -25.43
CA CYS A 103 -1.72 3.28 -24.63
C CYS A 103 -0.75 4.07 -25.50
N HIS A 104 -0.99 5.37 -25.70
CA HIS A 104 -0.15 6.23 -26.54
C HIS A 104 1.22 6.55 -25.93
N GLN A 105 1.36 6.44 -24.60
CA GLN A 105 2.62 6.71 -23.90
C GLN A 105 3.54 5.49 -23.99
N CYS A 106 2.99 4.31 -23.72
CA CYS A 106 3.75 3.06 -23.71
C CYS A 106 3.73 2.33 -25.06
N ASN A 107 2.94 2.74 -26.05
CA ASN A 107 2.77 2.13 -27.38
C ASN A 107 2.53 0.61 -27.35
N PHE A 108 1.49 0.18 -26.64
CA PHE A 108 1.02 -1.21 -26.73
C PHE A 108 -0.46 -1.29 -26.37
N HIS A 109 -1.11 -2.39 -26.77
CA HIS A 109 -2.47 -2.72 -26.35
C HIS A 109 -2.46 -3.22 -24.90
N ARG A 110 -3.16 -2.50 -24.03
CA ARG A 110 -3.21 -2.80 -22.60
C ARG A 110 -4.07 -4.05 -22.36
N PRO A 111 -3.54 -5.09 -21.68
CA PRO A 111 -4.37 -6.19 -21.20
C PRO A 111 -5.50 -5.70 -20.28
N PRO A 112 -6.54 -6.52 -20.06
CA PRO A 112 -7.60 -6.21 -19.11
C PRO A 112 -7.03 -5.76 -17.76
N ARG A 113 -7.68 -4.77 -17.13
CA ARG A 113 -7.31 -4.20 -15.83
C ARG A 113 -5.93 -3.51 -15.77
N THR A 114 -5.25 -3.31 -16.89
CA THR A 114 -4.01 -2.50 -16.97
C THR A 114 -4.33 -1.02 -17.18
N LEU A 115 -3.73 -0.15 -16.37
CA LEU A 115 -3.86 1.31 -16.52
C LEU A 115 -2.48 1.99 -16.57
N HIS A 116 -2.44 3.15 -17.23
CA HIS A 116 -1.23 3.96 -17.32
C HIS A 116 -1.19 4.97 -16.16
N CYS A 117 -0.13 4.92 -15.35
CA CYS A 117 0.14 5.93 -14.34
C CYS A 117 0.91 7.09 -14.96
N VAL A 118 0.27 8.26 -15.06
CA VAL A 118 0.90 9.46 -15.62
C VAL A 118 2.09 9.93 -14.77
N THR A 119 2.01 9.78 -13.45
CA THR A 119 3.08 10.20 -12.52
C THR A 119 4.37 9.41 -12.73
N CYS A 120 4.26 8.08 -12.85
CA CYS A 120 5.41 7.21 -13.07
C CYS A 120 5.75 7.03 -14.55
N ASN A 121 4.83 7.39 -15.46
CA ASN A 121 4.91 7.19 -16.91
C ASN A 121 5.10 5.71 -17.30
N ILE A 122 4.34 4.82 -16.66
CA ILE A 122 4.39 3.36 -16.85
C ILE A 122 2.97 2.79 -16.86
N CYS A 123 2.78 1.68 -17.57
CA CYS A 123 1.59 0.85 -17.44
C CYS A 123 1.78 -0.19 -16.32
N VAL A 124 0.77 -0.34 -15.49
CA VAL A 124 0.78 -1.26 -14.35
C VAL A 124 -0.39 -2.23 -14.48
N GLU A 125 -0.09 -3.52 -14.33
CA GLU A 125 -1.07 -4.61 -14.30
C GLU A 125 -1.92 -4.56 -13.03
N GLU A 126 -3.25 -4.71 -13.19
CA GLU A 126 -4.26 -4.52 -12.13
C GLU A 126 -3.97 -3.28 -11.28
N PHE A 127 -3.74 -2.14 -11.95
CA PHE A 127 -3.41 -0.88 -11.30
C PHE A 127 -4.51 -0.47 -10.32
N ASP A 128 -4.13 -0.26 -9.06
CA ASP A 128 -5.02 0.26 -8.03
C ASP A 128 -4.89 1.79 -7.97
N HIS A 129 -3.73 2.29 -7.54
CA HIS A 129 -3.44 3.72 -7.50
C HIS A 129 -1.94 4.00 -7.48
N HIS A 130 -1.59 5.27 -7.69
CA HIS A 130 -0.25 5.76 -7.38
C HIS A 130 -0.23 6.33 -5.96
N SER A 131 0.49 5.67 -5.05
CA SER A 131 0.55 6.09 -3.66
C SER A 131 1.65 7.10 -3.46
N ARG A 132 1.27 8.33 -3.07
CA ARG A 132 2.25 9.37 -2.71
C ARG A 132 3.00 9.04 -1.42
N TRP A 133 2.37 8.29 -0.51
CA TRP A 133 2.91 7.91 0.80
C TRP A 133 4.16 7.02 0.70
N VAL A 134 4.17 6.11 -0.28
CA VAL A 134 5.31 5.21 -0.56
C VAL A 134 5.98 5.50 -1.90
N ASN A 135 5.60 6.61 -2.54
CA ASN A 135 6.13 7.06 -3.82
C ASN A 135 6.24 5.95 -4.87
N ASN A 136 5.24 5.08 -4.92
CA ASN A 136 5.21 3.93 -5.80
C ASN A 136 3.79 3.65 -6.26
N CYS A 137 3.65 3.03 -7.43
CA CYS A 137 2.37 2.48 -7.84
C CYS A 137 2.03 1.26 -6.98
N ILE A 138 0.73 1.07 -6.73
CA ILE A 138 0.18 -0.13 -6.16
C ILE A 138 -0.55 -0.88 -7.29
N GLY A 139 -0.20 -2.13 -7.48
CA GLY A 139 -0.77 -3.00 -8.50
C GLY A 139 -0.68 -4.46 -8.08
N HIS A 140 -0.96 -5.37 -9.02
CA HIS A 140 -1.11 -6.80 -8.73
C HIS A 140 0.06 -7.39 -7.91
N ARG A 141 1.30 -7.05 -8.27
CA ARG A 141 2.51 -7.72 -7.72
C ARG A 141 2.90 -7.24 -6.33
N ASN A 142 2.45 -6.06 -5.90
CA ASN A 142 2.79 -5.49 -4.59
C ASN A 142 1.57 -5.19 -3.70
N PHE A 143 0.35 -5.46 -4.16
CA PHE A 143 -0.88 -5.23 -3.39
C PHE A 143 -0.89 -5.95 -2.03
N ARG A 144 -0.39 -7.19 -1.96
CA ARG A 144 -0.30 -7.94 -0.69
C ARG A 144 0.65 -7.27 0.31
N LEU A 145 1.75 -6.71 -0.18
CA LEU A 145 2.72 -5.98 0.64
C LEU A 145 2.13 -4.64 1.12
N PHE A 146 1.32 -3.99 0.29
CA PHE A 146 0.58 -2.79 0.69
C PHE A 146 -0.43 -3.08 1.81
N LEU A 147 -1.20 -4.17 1.71
CA LEU A 147 -2.10 -4.59 2.79
C LEU A 147 -1.34 -4.95 4.07
N LEU A 148 -0.21 -5.64 3.95
CA LEU A 148 0.66 -5.95 5.10
C LEU A 148 1.11 -4.67 5.80
N LEU A 149 1.57 -3.67 5.04
CA LEU A 149 1.95 -2.35 5.57
C LEU A 149 0.78 -1.68 6.30
N LEU A 150 -0.42 -1.62 5.69
CA LEU A 150 -1.58 -0.96 6.31
C LEU A 150 -1.98 -1.62 7.62
N VAL A 151 -2.05 -2.96 7.65
CA VAL A 151 -2.45 -3.71 8.84
C VAL A 151 -1.37 -3.61 9.92
N SER A 152 -0.10 -3.83 9.58
CA SER A 152 0.99 -3.76 10.57
C SER A 152 1.14 -2.36 11.15
N LEU A 153 1.02 -1.32 10.32
CA LEU A 153 1.10 0.07 10.75
C LEU A 153 -0.09 0.46 11.62
N CYS A 154 -1.30 0.02 11.29
CA CYS A 154 -2.49 0.24 12.11
C CYS A 154 -2.32 -0.39 13.50
N LEU A 155 -1.93 -1.67 13.57
CA LEU A 155 -1.66 -2.36 14.83
C LEU A 155 -0.55 -1.68 15.64
N TYR A 156 0.52 -1.24 14.96
CA TYR A 156 1.62 -0.52 15.60
C TYR A 156 1.17 0.81 16.21
N LEU A 157 0.40 1.62 15.47
CA LEU A 157 -0.09 2.91 15.92
C LEU A 157 -1.10 2.77 17.07
N VAL A 158 -1.98 1.77 17.03
CA VAL A 158 -2.87 1.46 18.16
C VAL A 158 -2.06 1.09 19.40
N ALA A 159 -1.05 0.21 19.26
CA ALA A 159 -0.20 -0.18 20.37
C ALA A 159 0.58 1.02 20.95
N LEU A 160 1.06 1.94 20.11
CA LEU A 160 1.70 3.20 20.51
C LEU A 160 0.77 4.07 21.35
N VAL A 161 -0.46 4.29 20.89
CA VAL A 161 -1.47 5.11 21.58
C VAL A 161 -1.83 4.47 22.91
N VAL A 162 -2.18 3.18 22.92
CA VAL A 162 -2.57 2.45 24.13
C VAL A 162 -1.44 2.48 25.16
N THR A 163 -0.20 2.19 24.75
CA THR A 163 0.94 2.19 25.67
C THR A 163 1.22 3.60 26.24
N SER A 164 1.11 4.63 25.40
CA SER A 164 1.28 6.02 25.84
C SER A 164 0.18 6.45 26.83
N VAL A 165 -1.06 6.04 26.61
CA VAL A 165 -2.18 6.28 27.53
C VAL A 165 -1.95 5.56 28.86
N ILE A 166 -1.56 4.28 28.83
CA ILE A 166 -1.23 3.51 30.04
C ILE A 166 -0.12 4.19 30.84
N PHE A 167 0.95 4.64 30.17
CA PHE A 167 2.03 5.40 30.80
C PHE A 167 1.51 6.68 31.47
N VAL A 168 0.66 7.46 30.78
CA VAL A 168 0.07 8.68 31.34
C VAL A 168 -0.81 8.38 32.55
N VAL A 169 -1.62 7.31 32.48
CA VAL A 169 -2.48 6.84 33.59
C VAL A 169 -1.63 6.41 34.79
N HIS A 170 -0.56 5.63 34.58
CA HIS A 170 0.34 5.20 35.66
C HIS A 170 1.13 6.32 36.31
N THR A 171 1.18 7.49 35.67
CA THR A 171 1.95 8.63 36.16
C THR A 171 1.07 9.81 36.55
N THR A 172 -0.26 9.69 36.60
CA THR A 172 -1.19 10.81 36.88
C THR A 172 -0.82 11.60 38.12
N ASP A 173 -0.42 10.92 39.19
CA ASP A 173 -0.14 11.53 40.50
C ASP A 173 1.22 12.25 40.56
N MET A 174 2.08 12.04 39.56
CA MET A 174 3.40 12.66 39.47
C MET A 174 3.29 14.07 38.86
N ALA A 175 4.29 14.92 39.10
CA ALA A 175 4.38 16.21 38.38
C ALA A 175 4.52 16.01 36.85
N LEU A 176 4.31 17.08 36.08
CA LEU A 176 4.53 17.06 34.62
C LEU A 176 6.03 16.87 34.34
N SER A 177 6.42 15.67 33.93
CA SER A 177 7.79 15.34 33.53
C SER A 177 7.96 15.37 32.01
N LEU A 178 9.20 15.45 31.55
CA LEU A 178 9.54 15.38 30.13
C LEU A 178 9.03 14.07 29.49
N ASP A 179 9.06 12.95 30.22
CA ASP A 179 8.50 11.67 29.76
C ASP A 179 6.99 11.77 29.44
N LYS A 180 6.21 12.47 30.27
CA LYS A 180 4.78 12.72 30.03
C LYS A 180 4.55 13.61 28.83
N ILE A 181 5.31 14.68 28.70
CA ILE A 181 5.20 15.59 27.56
C ILE A 181 5.45 14.82 26.27
N ILE A 182 6.51 14.01 26.23
CA ILE A 182 6.84 13.19 25.05
C ILE A 182 5.78 12.12 24.80
N ALA A 183 5.29 11.43 25.82
CA ALA A 183 4.23 10.44 25.67
C ALA A 183 2.94 11.05 25.07
N ILE A 184 2.55 12.25 25.51
CA ILE A 184 1.40 12.97 24.97
C ILE A 184 1.64 13.35 23.51
N ILE A 185 2.81 13.91 23.18
CA ILE A 185 3.17 14.26 21.79
C ILE A 185 3.12 13.02 20.89
N VAL A 186 3.74 11.92 21.32
CA VAL A 186 3.72 10.64 20.59
C VAL A 186 2.29 10.14 20.39
N ALA A 187 1.45 10.17 21.44
CA ALA A 187 0.06 9.72 21.34
C ALA A 187 -0.76 10.58 20.35
N VAL A 188 -0.57 11.90 20.36
CA VAL A 188 -1.24 12.82 19.43
C VAL A 188 -0.79 12.58 18.01
N LEU A 189 0.51 12.47 17.75
CA LEU A 189 1.06 12.17 16.43
C LEU A 189 0.58 10.81 15.92
N ALA A 190 0.64 9.77 16.77
CA ALA A 190 0.19 8.42 16.44
C ALA A 190 -1.31 8.39 16.10
N THR A 191 -2.14 9.08 16.89
CA THR A 191 -3.58 9.19 16.64
C THR A 191 -3.86 9.94 15.33
N GLY A 192 -3.15 11.04 15.09
CA GLY A 192 -3.25 11.80 13.84
C GLY A 192 -2.88 10.97 12.60
N THR A 193 -1.88 10.10 12.70
CA THR A 193 -1.52 9.17 11.63
C THR A 193 -2.46 7.95 11.52
N LEU A 194 -3.08 7.53 12.62
CA LEU A 194 -3.95 6.36 12.65
C LEU A 194 -5.25 6.59 11.87
N LEU A 195 -5.83 7.79 11.97
CA LEU A 195 -7.07 8.14 11.27
C LEU A 195 -6.99 7.95 9.73
N PRO A 196 -6.02 8.53 9.01
CA PRO A 196 -5.89 8.30 7.58
C PRO A 196 -5.54 6.85 7.24
N VAL A 197 -4.74 6.15 8.07
CA VAL A 197 -4.42 4.73 7.85
C VAL A 197 -5.68 3.85 7.94
N ILE A 198 -6.54 4.10 8.92
CA ILE A 198 -7.83 3.41 9.06
C ILE A 198 -8.71 3.71 7.85
N PHE A 199 -8.79 4.98 7.44
CA PHE A 199 -9.58 5.38 6.28
C PHE A 199 -9.13 4.64 5.00
N GLU A 200 -7.83 4.62 4.73
CA GLU A 200 -7.26 3.90 3.58
C GLU A 200 -7.54 2.39 3.67
N LEU A 201 -7.38 1.79 4.85
CA LEU A 201 -7.68 0.37 5.06
C LEU A 201 -9.17 0.06 4.82
N LEU A 202 -10.08 0.94 5.23
CA LEU A 202 -11.51 0.79 4.99
C LEU A 202 -11.85 0.90 3.50
N VAL A 203 -11.28 1.87 2.79
CA VAL A 203 -11.44 2.01 1.34
C VAL A 203 -11.03 0.71 0.62
N GLN A 204 -9.87 0.16 1.00
CA GLN A 204 -9.35 -1.08 0.42
C GLN A 204 -10.20 -2.31 0.79
N ALA A 205 -10.65 -2.41 2.04
CA ALA A 205 -11.55 -3.48 2.47
C ALA A 205 -12.89 -3.45 1.70
N VAL A 206 -13.47 -2.27 1.50
CA VAL A 206 -14.69 -2.09 0.71
C VAL A 206 -14.45 -2.45 -0.75
N ALA A 207 -13.34 -1.99 -1.34
CA ALA A 207 -12.97 -2.31 -2.72
C ALA A 207 -12.86 -3.83 -2.94
N VAL A 208 -12.12 -4.53 -2.07
CA VAL A 208 -11.96 -5.99 -2.12
C VAL A 208 -13.29 -6.71 -1.89
N SER A 209 -14.11 -6.25 -0.95
CA SER A 209 -15.42 -6.86 -0.68
C SER A 209 -16.38 -6.72 -1.87
N THR A 210 -16.38 -5.57 -2.53
CA THR A 210 -17.18 -5.30 -3.72
C THR A 210 -16.71 -6.16 -4.88
N ALA A 211 -15.40 -6.22 -5.11
CA ALA A 211 -14.81 -7.06 -6.16
C ALA A 211 -15.17 -8.54 -5.97
N ARG A 212 -15.11 -9.03 -4.72
CA ARG A 212 -15.50 -10.40 -4.38
C ARG A 212 -16.99 -10.66 -4.63
N ARG A 213 -17.89 -9.73 -4.25
CA ARG A 213 -19.32 -9.87 -4.53
C ARG A 213 -19.61 -9.91 -6.02
N LEU A 214 -18.95 -9.06 -6.82
CA LEU A 214 -19.11 -9.05 -8.27
C LEU A 214 -18.65 -10.38 -8.89
N TYR A 215 -17.53 -10.92 -8.41
CA TYR A 215 -17.05 -12.23 -8.81
C TYR A 215 -18.06 -13.35 -8.48
N GLU A 216 -18.57 -13.40 -7.24
CA GLU A 216 -19.56 -14.40 -6.81
C GLU A 216 -20.87 -14.31 -7.63
N VAL A 217 -21.33 -13.09 -7.96
CA VAL A 217 -22.49 -12.87 -8.84
C VAL A 217 -22.24 -13.35 -10.27
N GLN A 218 -21.05 -13.09 -10.82
CA GLN A 218 -20.69 -13.56 -12.16
C GLN A 218 -20.62 -15.08 -12.24
N VAL A 219 -20.01 -15.73 -11.24
CA VAL A 219 -19.89 -17.20 -11.16
C VAL A 219 -21.28 -17.84 -11.03
N SER A 220 -22.12 -17.36 -10.11
CA SER A 220 -23.48 -17.90 -9.93
C SER A 220 -24.34 -17.76 -11.19
N ARG A 221 -24.21 -16.65 -11.94
CA ARG A 221 -24.88 -16.47 -13.25
C ARG A 221 -24.36 -17.42 -14.32
N ALA A 222 -23.05 -17.72 -14.33
CA ALA A 222 -22.48 -18.69 -15.25
C ALA A 222 -22.97 -20.12 -14.94
N GLU A 223 -23.04 -20.49 -13.66
CA GLU A 223 -23.57 -21.78 -13.22
C GLU A 223 -25.05 -21.98 -13.55
N SER A 224 -25.89 -20.94 -13.44
CA SER A 224 -27.29 -21.03 -13.84
C SER A 224 -27.44 -21.26 -15.35
N LEU A 225 -26.66 -20.55 -16.17
CA LEU A 225 -26.68 -20.71 -17.63
C LEU A 225 -26.28 -22.13 -18.07
N CYS A 226 -25.27 -22.74 -17.42
CA CYS A 226 -24.88 -24.13 -17.69
C CYS A 226 -25.92 -25.16 -17.24
N ARG A 227 -26.71 -24.85 -16.19
CA ARG A 227 -27.76 -25.76 -15.70
C ARG A 227 -28.99 -25.78 -16.62
N ASP A 228 -29.27 -24.66 -17.26
CA ASP A 228 -30.42 -24.49 -18.17
C ASP A 228 -30.10 -24.89 -19.62
N THR A 229 -28.89 -25.36 -19.92
CA THR A 229 -28.53 -25.87 -21.25
C THR A 229 -28.96 -27.34 -21.36
N PRO A 230 -29.97 -27.71 -22.19
CA PRO A 230 -30.37 -29.10 -22.34
C PRO A 230 -29.23 -29.91 -22.96
N LEU A 231 -28.85 -31.01 -22.30
CA LEU A 231 -28.00 -32.05 -22.88
C LEU A 231 -28.77 -32.64 -24.06
N GLY A 232 -28.36 -32.27 -25.28
CA GLY A 232 -28.84 -32.86 -26.52
C GLY A 232 -28.45 -34.32 -26.67
#